data_AF-A0A8H8SSV2-F1
#
_entry.id   AF-A0A8H8SSV2-F1
#
_cell.length_a   1.000
_cell.length_b   1.000
_cell.length_c   1.000
_cell.angle_alpha   90.00
_cell.angle_beta   90.00
_cell.angle_gamma   90.00
#
_symmetry.space_group_name_H-M   'P 1'
#
loop_
_entity.id
_entity.type
_entity.pdbx_description
1 polymer ?
#
loop_
_entity_poly.entity_id
_entity_poly.type
_entity_poly.pdbx_seq_one_letter_code
_entity_poly.pdbx_strand_id
1 'polypeptide(L)'
;MARRREYGLQVDEERLLTSFALPPDHPGAVHPALRNAIYLLSCRSLNSQIPALAQYEPSFVDKIRQGIADALEATHRGDNTHLFTGVILASILLARYLLIMGRTREACHQIASVARFAVSCGLHQLSSLNLGPHSPSSRAPPLLPPPTDYVALGERIHAFWAIFALDRTIVTIADLPSAFGDDGSEYVDSCEKITTQWPRPLQDYRSPDLLAQSGPSGSLADCFSGGSTRGSPNSRSVNHSICTLGMWALEIHHRAHDALRHPGSGTSTRLPLLSRSALRFLHEAPGVETYDDDLGRAGLNPTLVLAYSLIFTAQIKLALAQHGRAAYVSTDGAAAFDSAAQLVELLGRVRNVAGLDPMVGLCGMFVLGYLKRIGHGARTHELIDQLEVSVAQLRRGHVILGDGHLELRDLP
;
A
#
# COMPACT_ATOMS: atom_id res chain seq x y z
N MET A 1 6.88 17.69 3.22
CA MET A 1 7.15 16.90 2.00
C MET A 1 8.07 15.69 2.22
N ALA A 2 9.06 15.75 3.12
CA ALA A 2 9.97 14.61 3.39
C ALA A 2 9.26 13.28 3.72
N ARG A 3 8.12 13.34 4.40
CA ARG A 3 7.33 12.17 4.83
C ARG A 3 6.21 11.76 3.86
N ARG A 4 6.16 12.29 2.63
CA ARG A 4 5.02 12.07 1.70
C ARG A 4 4.81 10.60 1.32
N ARG A 5 5.90 9.86 1.11
CA ARG A 5 5.88 8.44 0.73
C ARG A 5 5.28 7.57 1.84
N GLU A 6 5.50 7.97 3.09
CA GLU A 6 4.93 7.33 4.29
C GLU A 6 3.42 7.47 4.38
N TYR A 7 2.84 8.39 3.60
CA TYR A 7 1.41 8.64 3.57
C TYR A 7 0.75 8.12 2.28
N GLY A 8 1.49 7.42 1.43
CA GLY A 8 1.03 7.03 0.09
C GLY A 8 0.76 8.23 -0.83
N LEU A 9 1.24 9.42 -0.46
CA LEU A 9 1.05 10.64 -1.25
C LEU A 9 2.14 10.74 -2.31
N GLN A 10 1.79 10.36 -3.53
CA GLN A 10 2.68 10.37 -4.69
C GLN A 10 2.15 11.39 -5.69
N VAL A 11 2.57 12.64 -5.45
CA VAL A 11 2.24 13.83 -6.24
C VAL A 11 3.51 14.59 -6.55
N ASP A 12 3.47 15.37 -7.63
CA ASP A 12 4.59 16.20 -8.03
C ASP A 12 4.80 17.31 -6.99
N GLU A 13 5.98 17.28 -6.35
CA GLU A 13 6.27 18.14 -5.22
C GLU A 13 6.28 19.63 -5.61
N GLU A 14 6.86 19.95 -6.74
CA GLU A 14 6.99 21.32 -7.22
C GLU A 14 5.63 21.92 -7.58
N ARG A 15 4.79 21.15 -8.29
CA ARG A 15 3.42 21.54 -8.60
C ARG A 15 2.57 21.71 -7.35
N LEU A 16 2.70 20.78 -6.39
CA LEU A 16 1.97 20.87 -5.15
C LEU A 16 2.37 22.13 -4.38
N LEU A 17 3.66 22.39 -4.18
CA LEU A 17 4.14 23.57 -3.46
C LEU A 17 3.71 24.88 -4.15
N THR A 18 3.75 24.91 -5.49
CA THR A 18 3.24 26.04 -6.27
C THR A 18 1.75 26.26 -6.03
N SER A 19 0.94 25.19 -6.07
CA SER A 19 -0.50 25.27 -5.80
C SER A 19 -0.84 25.70 -4.36
N PHE A 20 0.05 25.42 -3.40
CA PHE A 20 -0.09 25.84 -2.00
C PHE A 20 0.17 27.34 -1.80
N ALA A 21 1.09 27.91 -2.59
CA ALA A 21 1.45 29.33 -2.53
C ALA A 21 0.39 30.25 -3.15
N LEU A 22 -0.51 29.69 -3.98
CA LEU A 22 -1.60 30.45 -4.59
C LEU A 22 -2.66 30.87 -3.55
N PRO A 23 -3.33 32.02 -3.74
CA PRO A 23 -4.47 32.42 -2.93
C PRO A 23 -5.60 31.36 -2.95
N PRO A 24 -6.37 31.19 -1.86
CA PRO A 24 -7.42 30.15 -1.79
C PRO A 24 -8.47 30.23 -2.90
N ASP A 25 -8.79 31.44 -3.37
CA ASP A 25 -9.79 31.67 -4.42
C ASP A 25 -9.25 31.47 -5.84
N HIS A 26 -7.95 31.19 -5.98
CA HIS A 26 -7.33 30.98 -7.29
C HIS A 26 -7.68 29.57 -7.81
N PRO A 27 -8.10 29.41 -9.08
CA PRO A 27 -8.55 28.12 -9.63
C PRO A 27 -7.46 27.03 -9.63
N GLY A 28 -6.20 27.42 -9.74
CA GLY A 28 -5.05 26.51 -9.62
C GLY A 28 -4.59 26.21 -8.19
N ALA A 29 -5.24 26.78 -7.17
CA ALA A 29 -4.86 26.56 -5.78
C ALA A 29 -5.18 25.13 -5.33
N VAL A 30 -4.42 24.64 -4.36
CA VAL A 30 -4.72 23.35 -3.72
C VAL A 30 -6.11 23.39 -3.10
N HIS A 31 -6.92 22.38 -3.40
CA HIS A 31 -8.27 22.27 -2.84
C HIS A 31 -8.23 22.27 -1.30
N PRO A 32 -9.14 22.99 -0.59
CA PRO A 32 -9.13 23.07 0.87
C PRO A 32 -9.13 21.73 1.59
N ALA A 33 -9.84 20.73 1.06
CA ALA A 33 -9.85 19.38 1.63
C ALA A 33 -8.45 18.74 1.66
N LEU A 34 -7.70 18.81 0.54
CA LEU A 34 -6.35 18.26 0.44
C LEU A 34 -5.36 19.04 1.33
N ARG A 35 -5.50 20.37 1.37
CA ARG A 35 -4.70 21.23 2.25
C ARG A 35 -4.86 20.83 3.72
N ASN A 36 -6.10 20.70 4.19
CA ASN A 36 -6.39 20.28 5.56
C ASN A 36 -5.92 18.85 5.85
N ALA A 37 -6.01 17.94 4.87
CA ALA A 37 -5.51 16.57 5.02
C ALA A 37 -3.98 16.52 5.19
N ILE A 38 -3.24 17.35 4.44
CA ILE A 38 -1.78 17.50 4.60
C ILE A 38 -1.46 18.10 5.98
N TYR A 39 -2.21 19.10 6.44
CA TYR A 39 -2.03 19.66 7.78
C TYR A 39 -2.33 18.66 8.89
N LEU A 40 -3.39 17.85 8.76
CA LEU A 40 -3.74 16.80 9.71
C LEU A 40 -2.60 15.80 9.90
N LEU A 41 -2.07 15.24 8.80
CA LEU A 41 -0.97 14.28 8.86
C LEU A 41 0.34 14.91 9.34
N SER A 42 0.54 16.20 9.06
CA SER A 42 1.69 16.96 9.57
C SER A 42 1.58 17.18 11.08
N CYS A 43 0.41 17.53 11.60
CA CYS A 43 0.15 17.65 13.05
C CYS A 43 0.44 16.31 13.73
N ARG A 44 -0.08 15.21 13.16
CA ARG A 44 0.15 13.87 13.70
C ARG A 44 1.62 13.48 13.70
N SER A 45 2.33 13.77 12.60
CA SER A 45 3.78 13.51 12.47
C SER A 45 4.61 14.24 13.51
N LEU A 46 4.22 15.47 13.84
CA LEU A 46 4.96 16.38 14.72
C LEU A 46 4.53 16.26 16.19
N ASN A 47 3.54 15.43 16.50
CA ASN A 47 2.96 15.33 17.84
C ASN A 47 4.00 14.96 18.92
N SER A 48 5.02 14.16 18.58
CA SER A 48 6.12 13.84 19.52
C SER A 48 7.01 15.04 19.86
N GLN A 49 7.11 16.01 18.95
CA GLN A 49 7.92 17.23 19.13
C GLN A 49 7.06 18.37 19.68
N ILE A 50 5.80 18.46 19.27
CA ILE A 50 4.87 19.54 19.60
C ILE A 50 3.50 18.94 19.98
N PRO A 51 3.31 18.47 21.22
CA PRO A 51 2.08 17.80 21.66
C PRO A 51 0.82 18.67 21.53
N ALA A 52 0.98 19.99 21.62
CA ALA A 52 -0.12 20.94 21.48
C ALA A 52 -0.79 20.90 20.09
N LEU A 53 -0.16 20.30 19.06
CA LEU A 53 -0.77 20.17 17.74
C LEU A 53 -1.90 19.13 17.71
N ALA A 54 -1.90 18.16 18.61
CA ALA A 54 -2.90 17.10 18.65
C ALA A 54 -4.33 17.64 18.82
N GLN A 55 -4.50 18.78 19.50
CA GLN A 55 -5.82 19.38 19.72
C GLN A 55 -6.51 19.85 18.43
N TYR A 56 -5.75 20.08 17.35
CA TYR A 56 -6.29 20.53 16.07
C TYR A 56 -6.71 19.37 15.17
N GLU A 57 -6.30 18.13 15.46
CA GLU A 57 -6.59 16.95 14.62
C GLU A 57 -8.11 16.78 14.39
N PRO A 58 -9.01 16.87 15.39
CA PRO A 58 -10.45 16.77 15.17
C PRO A 58 -10.99 17.85 14.23
N SER A 59 -10.55 19.10 14.40
CA SER A 59 -10.99 20.21 13.55
C SER A 59 -10.58 20.02 12.10
N PHE A 60 -9.37 19.50 11.84
CA PHE A 60 -8.96 19.18 10.48
C PHE A 60 -9.76 18.02 9.89
N VAL A 61 -10.07 16.98 10.65
CA VAL A 61 -10.94 15.88 10.20
C VAL A 61 -12.29 16.42 9.71
N ASP A 62 -12.93 17.30 10.47
CA ASP A 62 -14.22 17.88 10.10
C ASP A 62 -14.11 18.76 8.84
N LYS A 63 -13.07 19.59 8.75
CA LYS A 63 -12.80 20.42 7.55
C LYS A 63 -12.54 19.59 6.30
N ILE A 64 -11.87 18.44 6.42
CA ILE A 64 -11.63 17.54 5.29
C ILE A 64 -12.95 16.94 4.82
N ARG A 65 -13.78 16.45 5.76
CA ARG A 65 -15.10 15.87 5.44
C ARG A 65 -16.01 16.88 4.76
N GLN A 66 -16.06 18.12 5.29
CA GLN A 66 -16.82 19.20 4.66
C GLN A 66 -16.29 19.50 3.26
N GLY A 67 -14.98 19.68 3.11
CA GLY A 67 -14.39 19.98 1.80
C GLY A 67 -14.60 18.85 0.78
N ILE A 68 -14.62 17.59 1.18
CA ILE A 68 -14.98 16.47 0.30
C ILE A 68 -16.43 16.60 -0.17
N ALA A 69 -17.36 16.90 0.75
CA ALA A 69 -18.76 17.11 0.42
C ALA A 69 -18.95 18.30 -0.55
N ASP A 70 -18.26 19.42 -0.29
CA ASP A 70 -18.31 20.62 -1.14
C ASP A 70 -17.82 20.32 -2.57
N ALA A 71 -16.74 19.54 -2.70
CA ALA A 71 -16.19 19.14 -4.01
C ALA A 71 -17.16 18.23 -4.79
N LEU A 72 -17.85 17.31 -4.11
CA LEU A 72 -18.89 16.47 -4.72
C LEU A 72 -20.12 17.31 -5.13
N GLU A 73 -20.51 18.30 -4.33
CA GLU A 73 -21.63 19.18 -4.67
C GLU A 73 -21.31 20.08 -5.87
N ALA A 74 -20.07 20.56 -5.99
CA ALA A 74 -19.62 21.33 -7.16
C ALA A 74 -19.76 20.56 -8.47
N THR A 75 -19.64 19.22 -8.43
CA THR A 75 -19.84 18.33 -9.59
C THR A 75 -21.29 18.39 -10.09
N HIS A 76 -22.28 18.48 -9.20
CA HIS A 76 -23.68 18.68 -9.60
C HIS A 76 -23.92 20.02 -10.30
N ARG A 77 -23.05 21.01 -10.07
CA ARG A 77 -23.04 22.30 -10.74
C ARG A 77 -22.21 22.31 -12.03
N GLY A 78 -21.63 21.17 -12.41
CA GLY A 78 -20.81 21.01 -13.61
C GLY A 78 -19.33 21.33 -13.44
N ASP A 79 -18.85 21.59 -12.21
CA ASP A 79 -17.43 21.78 -11.93
C ASP A 79 -16.80 20.50 -11.37
N ASN A 80 -16.04 19.82 -12.22
CA ASN A 80 -15.35 18.57 -11.90
C ASN A 80 -13.84 18.77 -11.68
N THR A 81 -13.37 20.02 -11.70
CA THR A 81 -11.94 20.36 -11.73
C THR A 81 -11.20 19.85 -10.50
N HIS A 82 -11.86 19.91 -9.34
CA HIS A 82 -11.26 19.60 -8.05
C HIS A 82 -11.61 18.21 -7.53
N LEU A 83 -12.29 17.35 -8.30
CA LEU A 83 -12.64 16.00 -7.84
C LEU A 83 -11.41 15.16 -7.47
N PHE A 84 -10.36 15.24 -8.28
CA PHE A 84 -9.15 14.45 -8.03
C PHE A 84 -8.45 14.87 -6.73
N THR A 85 -8.19 16.17 -6.55
CA THR A 85 -7.48 16.68 -5.37
C THR A 85 -8.39 16.75 -4.13
N GLY A 86 -9.62 17.23 -4.30
CA GLY A 86 -10.58 17.48 -3.23
C GLY A 86 -11.31 16.25 -2.71
N VAL A 87 -11.55 15.24 -3.54
CA VAL A 87 -12.22 13.99 -3.12
C VAL A 87 -11.20 12.87 -2.97
N ILE A 88 -10.51 12.50 -4.05
CA ILE A 88 -9.67 11.28 -4.08
C ILE A 88 -8.45 11.43 -3.17
N LEU A 89 -7.57 12.41 -3.43
CA LEU A 89 -6.34 12.56 -2.65
C LEU A 89 -6.62 12.91 -1.18
N ALA A 90 -7.55 13.82 -0.92
CA ALA A 90 -7.94 14.18 0.45
C ALA A 90 -8.46 12.96 1.24
N SER A 91 -9.27 12.11 0.60
CA SER A 91 -9.81 10.92 1.26
C SER A 91 -8.79 9.83 1.50
N ILE A 92 -7.81 9.63 0.60
CA ILE A 92 -6.69 8.69 0.82
C ILE A 92 -5.95 9.08 2.11
N LEU A 93 -5.62 10.37 2.25
CA LEU A 93 -4.91 10.88 3.42
C LEU A 93 -5.77 10.79 4.70
N LEU A 94 -7.07 11.06 4.60
CA LEU A 94 -7.99 10.91 5.73
C LEU A 94 -8.11 9.44 6.16
N ALA A 95 -8.31 8.51 5.23
CA ALA A 95 -8.38 7.08 5.52
C ALA A 95 -7.09 6.60 6.20
N ARG A 96 -5.94 7.07 5.73
CA ARG A 96 -4.64 6.74 6.32
C ARG A 96 -4.49 7.31 7.73
N TYR A 97 -4.91 8.55 7.98
CA TYR A 97 -4.96 9.10 9.34
C TYR A 97 -5.86 8.26 10.26
N LEU A 98 -7.08 7.94 9.82
CA LEU A 98 -8.03 7.12 10.58
C LEU A 98 -7.43 5.75 10.94
N LEU A 99 -6.72 5.13 9.99
CA LEU A 99 -6.00 3.89 10.21
C LEU A 99 -4.88 4.04 11.26
N ILE A 100 -4.02 5.05 11.14
CA ILE A 100 -2.93 5.32 12.09
C ILE A 100 -3.48 5.49 13.52
N MET A 101 -4.66 6.11 13.64
CA MET A 101 -5.35 6.35 14.90
C MET A 101 -6.13 5.13 15.43
N GLY A 102 -6.07 3.98 14.76
CA GLY A 102 -6.81 2.77 15.16
C GLY A 102 -8.32 2.86 14.93
N ARG A 103 -8.81 3.88 14.21
CA ARG A 103 -10.23 4.04 13.83
C ARG A 103 -10.55 3.17 12.62
N THR A 104 -10.24 1.88 12.70
CA THR A 104 -10.21 0.94 11.56
C THR A 104 -11.55 0.82 10.85
N ARG A 105 -12.68 0.84 11.58
CA ARG A 105 -14.02 0.80 10.97
C ARG A 105 -14.31 2.04 10.13
N GLU A 106 -13.93 3.21 10.63
CA GLU A 106 -14.10 4.46 9.88
C GLU A 106 -13.16 4.51 8.67
N ALA A 107 -11.91 4.07 8.84
CA ALA A 107 -10.97 3.93 7.74
C ALA A 107 -11.51 2.99 6.65
N CYS A 108 -12.10 1.86 7.04
CA CYS A 108 -12.73 0.91 6.12
C CYS A 108 -13.90 1.52 5.35
N HIS A 109 -14.78 2.25 6.04
CA HIS A 109 -15.89 2.93 5.37
C HIS A 109 -15.39 3.99 4.37
N GLN A 110 -14.41 4.81 4.79
CA GLN A 110 -13.81 5.84 3.95
C GLN A 110 -13.15 5.24 2.70
N ILE A 111 -12.31 4.21 2.86
CA ILE A 111 -11.58 3.61 1.74
C ILE A 111 -12.52 2.89 0.77
N ALA A 112 -13.55 2.22 1.29
CA ALA A 112 -14.52 1.53 0.44
C ALA A 112 -15.38 2.50 -0.38
N SER A 113 -15.72 3.67 0.19
CA SER A 113 -16.39 4.74 -0.56
C SER A 113 -15.49 5.27 -1.69
N VAL A 114 -14.23 5.55 -1.37
CA VAL A 114 -13.24 6.09 -2.32
C VAL A 114 -12.86 5.10 -3.41
N ALA A 115 -12.74 3.81 -3.09
CA ALA A 115 -12.49 2.76 -4.06
C ALA A 115 -13.59 2.71 -5.11
N ARG A 116 -14.86 2.72 -4.70
CA ARG A 116 -16.01 2.75 -5.62
C ARG A 116 -16.00 4.02 -6.46
N PHE A 117 -15.73 5.17 -5.86
CA PHE A 117 -15.63 6.44 -6.59
C PHE A 117 -14.50 6.43 -7.62
N ALA A 118 -13.33 5.91 -7.27
CA ALA A 118 -12.18 5.77 -8.17
C ALA A 118 -12.48 4.83 -9.35
N VAL A 119 -13.21 3.73 -9.11
CA VAL A 119 -13.72 2.83 -10.15
C VAL A 119 -14.71 3.55 -11.06
N SER A 120 -15.65 4.33 -10.52
CA SER A 120 -16.56 5.16 -11.32
C SER A 120 -15.81 6.21 -12.16
N CYS A 121 -14.65 6.67 -11.68
CA CYS A 121 -13.76 7.56 -12.41
C CYS A 121 -12.85 6.85 -13.43
N GLY A 122 -12.93 5.52 -13.57
CA GLY A 122 -12.12 4.73 -14.49
C GLY A 122 -10.65 4.55 -14.07
N LEU A 123 -10.29 4.85 -12.81
CA LEU A 123 -8.90 4.77 -12.35
C LEU A 123 -8.35 3.35 -12.23
N HIS A 124 -9.21 2.33 -12.25
CA HIS A 124 -8.85 0.92 -12.27
C HIS A 124 -8.51 0.38 -13.67
N GLN A 125 -8.68 1.19 -14.73
CA GLN A 125 -8.47 0.79 -16.13
C GLN A 125 -7.42 1.66 -16.87
N LEU A 126 -6.39 2.13 -16.16
CA LEU A 126 -5.29 2.93 -16.71
C LEU A 126 -4.19 2.04 -17.30
N SER A 127 -4.54 1.26 -18.34
CA SER A 127 -3.68 0.24 -18.95
C SER A 127 -2.66 0.79 -19.97
N SER A 128 -2.79 2.06 -20.36
CA SER A 128 -1.92 2.70 -21.35
C SER A 128 -1.52 4.11 -20.94
N LEU A 129 -0.44 4.63 -21.53
CA LEU A 129 0.01 6.01 -21.36
C LEU A 129 -0.80 6.98 -22.24
N ASN A 130 -2.12 6.85 -22.22
CA ASN A 130 -3.04 7.71 -22.97
C ASN A 130 -3.44 8.91 -22.10
N LEU A 131 -3.39 10.12 -22.66
CA LEU A 131 -3.82 11.35 -21.98
C LEU A 131 -5.29 11.71 -22.25
N GLY A 132 -5.99 10.89 -23.05
CA GLY A 132 -7.41 11.05 -23.34
C GLY A 132 -8.30 10.82 -22.12
N PRO A 133 -9.61 11.12 -22.24
CA PRO A 133 -10.55 10.87 -21.17
C PRO A 133 -10.62 9.37 -20.84
N HIS A 134 -10.53 9.05 -19.56
CA HIS A 134 -10.72 7.68 -19.08
C HIS A 134 -12.14 7.55 -18.56
N SER A 135 -12.97 6.79 -19.27
CA SER A 135 -14.22 6.27 -18.72
C SER A 135 -14.06 4.76 -18.59
N PRO A 136 -14.67 4.12 -17.57
CA PRO A 136 -14.94 2.69 -17.69
C PRO A 136 -15.69 2.45 -19.00
N SER A 137 -15.68 1.23 -19.55
CA SER A 137 -16.31 0.81 -20.83
C SER A 137 -17.82 1.13 -21.01
N SER A 138 -18.40 1.93 -20.12
CA SER A 138 -19.69 2.60 -20.17
C SER A 138 -19.74 3.76 -21.17
N ARG A 139 -20.94 4.00 -21.72
CA ARG A 139 -21.28 5.16 -22.58
C ARG A 139 -21.41 6.48 -21.79
N ALA A 140 -21.23 6.47 -20.47
CA ALA A 140 -21.33 7.66 -19.63
C ALA A 140 -20.12 8.59 -19.82
N PRO A 141 -20.30 9.93 -19.73
CA PRO A 141 -19.19 10.85 -19.76
C PRO A 141 -18.24 10.61 -18.59
N PRO A 142 -16.92 10.83 -18.78
CA PRO A 142 -15.93 10.66 -17.73
C PRO A 142 -16.17 11.68 -16.60
N LEU A 143 -16.14 11.22 -15.35
CA LEU A 143 -16.33 12.08 -14.17
C LEU A 143 -15.14 13.02 -13.98
N LEU A 144 -13.92 12.50 -14.12
CA LEU A 144 -12.71 13.29 -14.05
C LEU A 144 -12.40 13.92 -15.42
N PRO A 145 -11.89 15.16 -15.45
CA PRO A 145 -11.31 15.70 -16.68
C PRO A 145 -10.15 14.82 -17.16
N PRO A 146 -9.77 14.83 -18.45
CA PRO A 146 -8.57 14.14 -18.91
C PRO A 146 -7.32 14.60 -18.13
N PRO A 147 -6.30 13.74 -17.94
CA PRO A 147 -5.04 14.19 -17.37
C PRO A 147 -4.40 15.24 -18.29
N THR A 148 -3.90 16.33 -17.71
CA THR A 148 -3.32 17.45 -18.48
C THR A 148 -1.98 17.10 -19.13
N ASP A 149 -1.25 16.16 -18.51
CA ASP A 149 0.05 15.68 -18.96
C ASP A 149 0.36 14.30 -18.34
N TYR A 150 1.51 13.73 -18.71
CA TYR A 150 1.95 12.43 -18.21
C TYR A 150 2.18 12.42 -16.70
N VAL A 151 2.58 13.54 -16.09
CA VAL A 151 2.75 13.63 -14.64
C VAL A 151 1.40 13.49 -13.95
N ALA A 152 0.38 14.21 -14.40
CA ALA A 152 -0.99 14.08 -13.88
C ALA A 152 -1.56 12.66 -14.09
N LEU A 153 -1.21 11.99 -15.20
CA LEU A 153 -1.54 10.57 -15.40
C LEU A 153 -0.82 9.68 -14.37
N GLY A 154 0.47 9.92 -14.12
CA GLY A 154 1.26 9.23 -13.10
C GLY A 154 0.66 9.38 -11.70
N GLU A 155 0.23 10.58 -11.33
CA GLU A 155 -0.46 10.85 -10.05
C GLU A 155 -1.76 10.04 -9.92
N ARG A 156 -2.54 9.92 -11.00
CA ARG A 156 -3.77 9.10 -11.02
C ARG A 156 -3.49 7.62 -10.86
N ILE A 157 -2.47 7.10 -11.55
CA ILE A 157 -2.02 5.70 -11.39
C ILE A 157 -1.62 5.44 -9.94
N HIS A 158 -0.83 6.32 -9.33
CA HIS A 158 -0.44 6.15 -7.94
C HIS A 158 -1.60 6.31 -6.97
N ALA A 159 -2.53 7.23 -7.22
CA ALA A 159 -3.72 7.38 -6.38
C ALA A 159 -4.55 6.09 -6.37
N PHE A 160 -4.75 5.45 -7.53
CA PHE A 160 -5.41 4.15 -7.59
C PHE A 160 -4.68 3.10 -6.75
N TRP A 161 -3.37 2.96 -6.91
CA TRP A 161 -2.59 1.99 -6.15
C TRP A 161 -2.51 2.30 -4.66
N ALA A 162 -2.55 3.58 -4.26
CA ALA A 162 -2.64 3.97 -2.85
C ALA A 162 -3.98 3.56 -2.24
N ILE A 163 -5.09 3.71 -2.99
CA ILE A 163 -6.40 3.24 -2.55
C ILE A 163 -6.41 1.72 -2.40
N PHE A 164 -5.93 1.01 -3.43
CA PHE A 164 -5.80 -0.46 -3.42
C PHE A 164 -4.96 -0.93 -2.24
N ALA A 165 -3.80 -0.32 -2.01
CA ALA A 165 -2.91 -0.71 -0.93
C ALA A 165 -3.53 -0.50 0.46
N LEU A 166 -4.21 0.63 0.66
CA LEU A 166 -4.92 0.91 1.92
C LEU A 166 -6.08 -0.05 2.14
N ASP A 167 -6.84 -0.39 1.09
CA ASP A 167 -7.91 -1.38 1.18
C ASP A 167 -7.37 -2.76 1.60
N ARG A 168 -6.33 -3.28 0.92
CA ARG A 168 -5.69 -4.56 1.28
C ARG A 168 -5.16 -4.56 2.71
N THR A 169 -4.56 -3.45 3.15
CA THR A 169 -4.09 -3.25 4.52
C THR A 169 -5.24 -3.32 5.52
N ILE A 170 -6.32 -2.57 5.27
CA ILE A 170 -7.48 -2.52 6.17
C ILE A 170 -8.18 -3.87 6.24
N VAL A 171 -8.32 -4.59 5.13
CA VAL A 171 -8.93 -5.93 5.12
C VAL A 171 -8.17 -6.89 6.02
N THR A 172 -6.83 -6.92 5.91
CA THR A 172 -5.99 -7.77 6.78
C THR A 172 -6.13 -7.40 8.26
N ILE A 173 -6.36 -6.14 8.58
CA ILE A 173 -6.50 -5.71 9.98
C ILE A 173 -7.93 -5.90 10.50
N ALA A 174 -8.94 -5.60 9.68
CA ALA A 174 -10.32 -5.50 10.10
C ALA A 174 -11.07 -6.82 9.97
N ASP A 175 -10.58 -7.76 9.17
CA ASP A 175 -11.32 -8.95 8.73
C ASP A 175 -12.68 -8.58 8.11
N LEU A 176 -12.65 -7.55 7.27
CA LEU A 176 -13.80 -7.06 6.52
C LEU A 176 -13.60 -7.36 5.03
N PRO A 177 -14.67 -7.54 4.25
CA PRO A 177 -14.55 -7.72 2.80
C PRO A 177 -13.82 -6.55 2.14
N SER A 178 -12.95 -6.87 1.19
CA SER A 178 -12.26 -5.88 0.36
C SER A 178 -13.28 -5.11 -0.49
N ALA A 179 -13.02 -3.82 -0.69
CA ALA A 179 -13.78 -3.03 -1.65
C ALA A 179 -13.50 -3.44 -3.11
N PHE A 180 -12.39 -4.15 -3.33
CA PHE A 180 -12.04 -4.79 -4.58
C PHE A 180 -12.35 -6.30 -4.48
N GLY A 181 -12.82 -6.93 -5.56
CA GLY A 181 -13.06 -8.38 -5.55
C GLY A 181 -11.76 -9.19 -5.40
N ASP A 182 -11.89 -10.51 -5.23
CA ASP A 182 -10.83 -11.45 -5.61
C ASP A 182 -10.75 -11.40 -7.13
N ASP A 183 -9.77 -10.66 -7.64
CA ASP A 183 -9.50 -10.42 -9.07
C ASP A 183 -9.11 -11.68 -9.86
N GLY A 184 -9.29 -12.87 -9.26
CA GLY A 184 -8.97 -14.18 -9.81
C GLY A 184 -10.16 -15.12 -10.04
N SER A 185 -11.42 -14.67 -10.05
CA SER A 185 -12.52 -15.50 -10.56
C SER A 185 -12.80 -15.18 -12.03
N GLU A 186 -12.97 -16.23 -12.83
CA GLU A 186 -13.44 -16.21 -14.23
C GLU A 186 -14.84 -15.54 -14.39
N TYR A 187 -15.41 -15.05 -13.28
CA TYR A 187 -16.77 -14.52 -13.14
C TYR A 187 -16.83 -13.03 -12.76
N VAL A 188 -15.69 -12.34 -12.61
CA VAL A 188 -15.70 -10.87 -12.40
C VAL A 188 -16.04 -10.18 -13.72
N ASP A 189 -17.03 -9.29 -13.71
CA ASP A 189 -17.40 -8.49 -14.89
C ASP A 189 -16.14 -7.81 -15.45
N SER A 190 -15.98 -7.82 -16.77
CA SER A 190 -14.86 -7.13 -17.44
C SER A 190 -14.77 -5.64 -17.08
N CYS A 191 -15.89 -5.03 -16.66
CA CYS A 191 -15.95 -3.65 -16.18
C CYS A 191 -15.34 -3.44 -14.79
N GLU A 192 -15.21 -4.49 -13.97
CA GLU A 192 -14.65 -4.45 -12.62
C GLU A 192 -13.18 -4.91 -12.55
N LYS A 193 -12.66 -5.46 -13.66
CA LYS A 193 -11.28 -5.93 -13.75
C LYS A 193 -10.29 -4.77 -13.62
N ILE A 194 -9.34 -4.94 -12.71
CA ILE A 194 -8.20 -4.04 -12.55
C ILE A 194 -7.22 -4.29 -13.71
N THR A 195 -7.09 -3.31 -14.59
CA THR A 195 -6.13 -3.31 -15.71
C THR A 195 -5.14 -2.14 -15.65
N THR A 196 -5.24 -1.30 -14.63
CA THR A 196 -4.26 -0.25 -14.34
C THR A 196 -2.86 -0.85 -14.25
N GLN A 197 -1.94 -0.25 -15.00
CA GLN A 197 -0.54 -0.64 -15.02
C GLN A 197 0.14 -0.35 -13.67
N TRP A 198 1.21 -1.08 -13.34
CA TRP A 198 1.99 -0.84 -12.14
C TRP A 198 2.52 0.59 -12.07
N PRO A 199 2.64 1.17 -10.86
CA PRO A 199 3.18 2.50 -10.71
C PRO A 199 4.68 2.49 -11.05
N ARG A 200 5.12 3.50 -11.81
CA ARG A 200 6.54 3.80 -12.05
C ARG A 200 6.99 4.96 -11.15
N PRO A 201 8.29 5.19 -10.93
CA PRO A 201 8.75 6.41 -10.29
C PRO A 201 8.12 7.65 -10.92
N LEU A 202 7.55 8.54 -10.11
CA LEU A 202 6.80 9.70 -10.62
C LEU A 202 7.67 10.60 -11.54
N GLN A 203 8.99 10.60 -11.33
CA GLN A 203 9.96 11.30 -12.16
C GLN A 203 9.99 10.82 -13.62
N ASP A 204 9.71 9.54 -13.87
CA ASP A 204 9.70 8.97 -15.22
C ASP A 204 8.60 9.62 -16.07
N TYR A 205 7.49 10.00 -15.42
CA TYR A 205 6.38 10.67 -16.09
C TYR A 205 6.70 12.11 -16.51
N ARG A 206 7.80 12.70 -16.04
CA ARG A 206 8.29 13.99 -16.54
C ARG A 206 8.98 13.87 -17.91
N SER A 207 9.42 12.66 -18.27
CA SER A 207 10.24 12.42 -19.45
C SER A 207 9.59 11.38 -20.37
N PRO A 208 8.86 11.80 -21.42
CA PRO A 208 8.21 10.88 -22.37
C PRO A 208 9.16 9.86 -22.98
N ASP A 209 10.42 10.24 -23.22
CA ASP A 209 11.45 9.35 -23.75
C ASP A 209 11.77 8.20 -22.80
N LEU A 210 11.84 8.46 -21.48
CA LEU A 210 12.06 7.42 -20.47
C LEU A 210 10.85 6.46 -20.39
N LEU A 211 9.64 7.00 -20.50
CA LEU A 211 8.43 6.18 -20.54
C LEU A 211 8.41 5.23 -21.74
N ALA A 212 8.82 5.71 -22.91
CA ALA A 212 8.89 4.93 -24.14
C ALA A 212 10.01 3.86 -24.10
N GLN A 213 11.16 4.19 -23.52
CA GLN A 213 12.31 3.27 -23.41
C GLN A 213 12.07 2.14 -22.40
N SER A 214 11.28 2.39 -21.35
CA SER A 214 11.04 1.43 -20.27
C SER A 214 10.07 0.28 -20.63
N GLY A 215 9.52 0.26 -21.86
CA GLY A 215 8.53 -0.74 -22.28
C GLY A 215 7.17 -0.57 -21.58
N PRO A 216 6.17 -1.43 -21.84
CA PRO A 216 4.90 -1.41 -21.10
C PRO A 216 5.12 -1.83 -19.65
N SER A 217 4.50 -1.12 -18.69
CA SER A 217 4.51 -1.59 -17.31
C SER A 217 3.50 -2.72 -17.20
N GLY A 218 3.85 -3.79 -16.49
CA GLY A 218 2.91 -4.88 -16.23
C GLY A 218 1.69 -4.41 -15.44
N SER A 219 0.78 -5.32 -15.16
CA SER A 219 -0.40 -5.12 -14.31
C SER A 219 -0.48 -6.19 -13.23
N LEU A 220 -1.51 -6.12 -12.39
CA LEU A 220 -1.76 -7.09 -11.34
C LEU A 220 -1.77 -8.55 -11.84
N ALA A 221 -2.25 -8.80 -13.06
CA ALA A 221 -2.27 -10.13 -13.67
C ALA A 221 -0.87 -10.75 -13.87
N ASP A 222 0.17 -9.93 -13.98
CA ASP A 222 1.53 -10.40 -14.24
C ASP A 222 2.23 -10.93 -12.97
N CYS A 223 1.74 -10.56 -11.77
CA CYS A 223 2.27 -11.06 -10.49
C CYS A 223 2.19 -12.59 -10.35
N PHE A 224 1.19 -13.21 -10.99
CA PHE A 224 0.88 -14.64 -10.82
C PHE A 224 0.91 -15.43 -12.12
N SER A 225 1.17 -14.76 -13.24
CA SER A 225 1.41 -15.41 -14.51
C SER A 225 2.75 -16.15 -14.42
N GLY A 226 2.71 -17.49 -14.40
CA GLY A 226 3.88 -18.39 -14.36
C GLY A 226 4.69 -18.40 -15.66
N GLY A 227 4.62 -17.32 -16.44
CA GLY A 227 5.28 -17.17 -17.72
C GLY A 227 6.78 -17.11 -17.53
N SER A 228 7.43 -18.23 -17.81
CA SER A 228 8.84 -18.28 -18.16
C SER A 228 9.14 -17.22 -19.23
N THR A 229 9.80 -16.13 -18.84
CA THR A 229 10.62 -15.29 -19.74
C THR A 229 11.88 -16.05 -20.21
N ARG A 230 11.76 -17.36 -20.45
CA ARG A 230 12.85 -18.28 -20.79
C ARG A 230 12.82 -18.75 -22.24
N GLY A 231 12.02 -18.09 -23.09
CA GLY A 231 11.89 -18.42 -24.51
C GLY A 231 12.22 -17.29 -25.50
N SER A 232 12.44 -16.05 -25.04
CA SER A 232 12.88 -14.96 -25.91
C SER A 232 14.31 -14.56 -25.53
N PRO A 233 15.30 -14.71 -26.42
CA PRO A 233 16.67 -14.25 -26.17
C PRO A 233 16.77 -12.71 -25.98
N ASN A 234 15.65 -11.99 -26.18
CA ASN A 234 15.53 -10.54 -25.94
C ASN A 234 14.69 -10.19 -24.70
N SER A 235 14.30 -11.15 -23.86
CA SER A 235 13.59 -10.83 -22.61
C SER A 235 14.57 -10.21 -21.61
N ARG A 236 14.78 -8.90 -21.72
CA ARG A 236 15.48 -8.12 -20.69
C ARG A 236 14.82 -8.42 -19.35
N SER A 237 15.64 -8.67 -18.32
CA SER A 237 15.18 -8.64 -16.94
C SER A 237 14.44 -7.32 -16.74
N VAL A 238 13.13 -7.39 -16.48
CA VAL A 238 12.34 -6.21 -16.18
C VAL A 238 12.74 -5.80 -14.77
N ASN A 239 13.60 -4.79 -14.66
CA ASN A 239 13.89 -4.18 -13.37
C ASN A 239 12.60 -3.53 -12.87
N HIS A 240 11.95 -4.17 -11.89
CA HIS A 240 10.76 -3.63 -11.26
C HIS A 240 11.14 -2.40 -10.43
N SER A 241 10.36 -1.33 -10.52
CA SER A 241 10.53 -0.18 -9.63
C SER A 241 10.25 -0.58 -8.17
N ILE A 242 10.82 0.14 -7.20
CA ILE A 242 10.56 -0.13 -5.78
C ILE A 242 9.07 0.01 -5.45
N CYS A 243 8.36 0.92 -6.13
CA CYS A 243 6.91 1.06 -5.98
C CYS A 243 6.16 -0.20 -6.47
N THR A 244 6.56 -0.75 -7.61
CA THR A 244 6.00 -2.01 -8.15
C THR A 244 6.26 -3.18 -7.20
N LEU A 245 7.48 -3.30 -6.69
CA LEU A 245 7.85 -4.34 -5.72
C LEU A 245 7.02 -4.24 -4.44
N GLY A 246 6.82 -3.03 -3.91
CA GLY A 246 5.96 -2.82 -2.75
C GLY A 246 4.52 -3.29 -2.96
N MET A 247 3.94 -2.99 -4.12
CA MET A 247 2.59 -3.45 -4.46
C MET A 247 2.49 -4.96 -4.65
N TRP A 248 3.50 -5.55 -5.29
CA TRP A 248 3.57 -7.01 -5.49
C TRP A 248 3.66 -7.75 -4.14
N ALA A 249 4.53 -7.30 -3.25
CA ALA A 249 4.67 -7.87 -1.92
C ALA A 249 3.37 -7.77 -1.10
N LEU A 250 2.67 -6.65 -1.19
CA LEU A 250 1.39 -6.44 -0.52
C LEU A 250 0.32 -7.41 -1.02
N GLU A 251 0.23 -7.62 -2.33
CA GLU A 251 -0.74 -8.53 -2.93
C GLU A 251 -0.45 -9.99 -2.56
N ILE A 252 0.82 -10.42 -2.59
CA ILE A 252 1.21 -11.76 -2.09
C ILE A 252 0.79 -11.95 -0.64
N HIS A 253 1.11 -10.97 0.21
CA HIS A 253 0.77 -11.03 1.64
C HIS A 253 -0.74 -11.07 1.87
N HIS A 254 -1.51 -10.27 1.14
CA HIS A 254 -2.96 -10.28 1.23
C HIS A 254 -3.55 -11.66 0.91
N ARG A 255 -3.14 -12.28 -0.20
CA ARG A 255 -3.60 -13.63 -0.57
C ARG A 255 -3.14 -14.71 0.40
N ALA A 256 -1.93 -14.58 0.95
CA ALA A 256 -1.45 -15.49 1.99
C ALA A 256 -2.29 -15.39 3.27
N HIS A 257 -2.71 -14.17 3.65
CA HIS A 257 -3.61 -13.95 4.77
C HIS A 257 -5.00 -14.53 4.51
N ASP A 258 -5.57 -14.31 3.32
CA ASP A 258 -6.86 -14.89 2.96
C ASP A 258 -6.82 -16.43 2.96
N ALA A 259 -5.77 -17.03 2.39
CA ALA A 259 -5.60 -18.48 2.36
C ALA A 259 -5.48 -19.11 3.76
N LEU A 260 -4.90 -18.38 4.72
CA LEU A 260 -4.81 -18.82 6.11
C LEU A 260 -6.18 -18.76 6.82
N ARG A 261 -7.00 -17.76 6.54
CA ARG A 261 -8.33 -17.57 7.19
C ARG A 261 -9.43 -18.40 6.53
N HIS A 262 -9.36 -18.60 5.21
CA HIS A 262 -10.39 -19.25 4.41
C HIS A 262 -9.83 -20.46 3.63
N PRO A 263 -9.43 -21.55 4.31
CA PRO A 263 -8.75 -22.71 3.69
C PRO A 263 -9.63 -23.51 2.70
N GLY A 264 -10.92 -23.20 2.57
CA GLY A 264 -11.88 -23.92 1.72
C GLY A 264 -12.18 -23.29 0.35
N SER A 265 -11.69 -22.10 0.04
CA SER A 265 -12.11 -21.30 -1.14
C SER A 265 -11.47 -21.71 -2.49
N GLY A 266 -11.09 -22.97 -2.68
CA GLY A 266 -10.27 -23.39 -3.85
C GLY A 266 -8.82 -22.87 -3.77
N THR A 267 -8.41 -22.40 -2.59
CA THR A 267 -7.10 -21.83 -2.25
C THR A 267 -5.96 -22.84 -2.29
N SER A 268 -6.24 -24.14 -2.08
CA SER A 268 -5.22 -25.21 -2.05
C SER A 268 -4.37 -25.29 -3.35
N THR A 269 -4.99 -25.12 -4.53
CA THR A 269 -4.25 -25.13 -5.81
C THR A 269 -3.47 -23.85 -6.08
N ARG A 270 -3.81 -22.74 -5.40
CA ARG A 270 -3.16 -21.43 -5.55
C ARG A 270 -1.96 -21.26 -4.61
N LEU A 271 -1.94 -21.96 -3.47
CA LEU A 271 -0.86 -21.87 -2.48
C LEU A 271 0.55 -22.08 -3.08
N PRO A 272 0.81 -23.10 -3.94
CA PRO A 272 2.13 -23.28 -4.54
C PRO A 272 2.54 -22.14 -5.49
N LEU A 273 1.56 -21.51 -6.17
CA LEU A 273 1.82 -20.36 -7.04
C LEU A 273 2.19 -19.12 -6.22
N LEU A 274 1.51 -18.91 -5.09
CA LEU A 274 1.83 -17.84 -4.14
C LEU A 274 3.23 -18.03 -3.55
N SER A 275 3.57 -19.24 -3.11
CA SER A 275 4.92 -19.54 -2.59
C SER A 275 6.01 -19.30 -3.63
N ARG A 276 5.79 -19.70 -4.89
CA ARG A 276 6.73 -19.42 -5.99
C ARG A 276 6.86 -17.92 -6.27
N SER A 277 5.76 -17.17 -6.26
CA SER A 277 5.79 -15.72 -6.48
C SER A 277 6.56 -15.00 -5.35
N ALA A 278 6.39 -15.42 -4.10
CA ALA A 278 7.16 -14.90 -2.97
C ALA A 278 8.67 -15.19 -3.10
N LEU A 279 9.05 -16.39 -3.51
CA LEU A 279 10.46 -16.73 -3.76
C LEU A 279 11.05 -15.96 -4.95
N ARG A 280 10.25 -15.76 -6.02
CA ARG A 280 10.64 -14.94 -7.17
C ARG A 280 10.91 -13.50 -6.73
N PHE A 281 10.05 -12.94 -5.90
CA PHE A 281 10.28 -11.63 -5.31
C PHE A 281 11.63 -11.57 -4.58
N LEU A 282 11.92 -12.52 -3.67
CA LEU A 282 13.17 -12.51 -2.90
C LEU A 282 14.42 -12.62 -3.79
N HIS A 283 14.31 -13.29 -4.94
CA HIS A 283 15.40 -13.42 -5.91
C HIS A 283 15.58 -12.16 -6.77
N GLU A 284 14.50 -11.48 -7.15
CA GLU A 284 14.54 -10.31 -8.04
C GLU A 284 14.66 -8.97 -7.31
N ALA A 285 14.25 -8.90 -6.04
CA ALA A 285 14.23 -7.67 -5.28
C ALA A 285 15.66 -7.22 -4.89
N PRO A 286 15.95 -5.91 -5.01
CA PRO A 286 17.24 -5.36 -4.62
C PRO A 286 17.37 -5.29 -3.09
N GLY A 287 18.61 -5.14 -2.61
CA GLY A 287 18.89 -4.95 -1.19
C GLY A 287 18.16 -3.72 -0.60
N VAL A 288 17.84 -3.79 0.68
CA VAL A 288 17.04 -2.78 1.41
C VAL A 288 17.67 -1.38 1.48
N GLU A 289 18.97 -1.23 1.20
CA GLU A 289 19.62 0.09 1.08
C GLU A 289 19.41 0.78 -0.28
N THR A 290 18.72 0.13 -1.23
CA THR A 290 18.55 0.66 -2.59
C THR A 290 17.47 1.74 -2.65
N TYR A 291 17.72 2.83 -3.37
CA TYR A 291 16.76 3.92 -3.61
C TYR A 291 16.55 4.16 -5.10
N ASP A 292 15.33 4.54 -5.48
CA ASP A 292 14.95 4.91 -6.87
C ASP A 292 15.49 6.31 -7.29
N ASP A 293 16.11 7.04 -6.35
CA ASP A 293 16.68 8.36 -6.59
C ASP A 293 18.18 8.37 -6.29
N ASP A 294 18.96 9.04 -7.14
CA ASP A 294 20.42 9.22 -7.00
C ASP A 294 20.82 10.11 -5.81
N LEU A 295 19.87 10.45 -4.92
CA LEU A 295 20.02 11.48 -3.89
C LEU A 295 20.85 11.05 -2.67
N GLY A 296 21.73 10.04 -2.79
CA GLY A 296 22.70 9.68 -1.76
C GLY A 296 22.07 9.48 -0.37
N ARG A 297 20.88 8.86 -0.31
CA ARG A 297 20.15 8.68 0.95
C ARG A 297 20.86 7.65 1.81
N ALA A 298 21.15 8.03 3.06
CA ALA A 298 21.68 7.10 4.05
C ALA A 298 20.54 6.41 4.81
N GLY A 299 20.55 5.07 4.85
CA GLY A 299 19.61 4.27 5.64
C GLY A 299 18.92 3.17 4.86
N LEU A 300 17.87 2.62 5.46
CA LEU A 300 17.02 1.60 4.83
C LEU A 300 15.88 2.28 4.07
N ASN A 301 15.57 1.77 2.88
CA ASN A 301 14.42 2.23 2.12
C ASN A 301 13.12 1.73 2.77
N PRO A 302 12.23 2.62 3.25
CA PRO A 302 11.03 2.22 3.98
C PRO A 302 10.06 1.37 3.15
N THR A 303 10.00 1.59 1.83
CA THR A 303 9.16 0.79 0.93
C THR A 303 9.70 -0.63 0.80
N LEU A 304 11.02 -0.80 0.71
CA LEU A 304 11.64 -2.14 0.69
C LEU A 304 11.52 -2.82 2.06
N VAL A 305 11.70 -2.10 3.17
CA VAL A 305 11.46 -2.65 4.52
C VAL A 305 10.04 -3.19 4.63
N LEU A 306 9.04 -2.42 4.16
CA LEU A 306 7.66 -2.89 4.09
C LEU A 306 7.51 -4.13 3.20
N ALA A 307 8.06 -4.10 1.98
CA ALA A 307 7.94 -5.20 1.03
C ALA A 307 8.53 -6.51 1.56
N TYR A 308 9.76 -6.49 2.08
CA TYR A 308 10.38 -7.65 2.71
C TYR A 308 9.60 -8.12 3.94
N SER A 309 9.11 -7.19 4.77
CA SER A 309 8.31 -7.56 5.95
C SER A 309 7.03 -8.31 5.57
N LEU A 310 6.34 -7.85 4.52
CA LEU A 310 5.16 -8.48 3.96
C LEU A 310 5.47 -9.88 3.42
N ILE A 311 6.58 -10.05 2.69
CA ILE A 311 6.98 -11.33 2.09
C ILE A 311 7.38 -12.37 3.13
N PHE A 312 8.20 -12.01 4.12
CA PHE A 312 8.56 -12.93 5.20
C PHE A 312 7.32 -13.38 5.99
N THR A 313 6.42 -12.43 6.27
CA THR A 313 5.14 -12.74 6.93
C THR A 313 4.25 -13.63 6.04
N ALA A 314 4.22 -13.38 4.73
CA ALA A 314 3.46 -14.18 3.78
C ALA A 314 3.96 -15.62 3.73
N GLN A 315 5.28 -15.85 3.76
CA GLN A 315 5.85 -17.21 3.78
C GLN A 315 5.42 -17.99 5.02
N ILE A 316 5.39 -17.35 6.19
CA ILE A 316 4.90 -17.97 7.43
C ILE A 316 3.40 -18.28 7.31
N LYS A 317 2.58 -17.33 6.82
CA LYS A 317 1.14 -17.53 6.62
C LYS A 317 0.85 -18.66 5.63
N LEU A 318 1.59 -18.77 4.54
CA LEU A 318 1.47 -19.85 3.56
C LEU A 318 1.85 -21.20 4.18
N ALA A 319 2.93 -21.27 4.98
CA ALA A 319 3.32 -22.49 5.67
C ALA A 319 2.24 -22.94 6.68
N LEU A 320 1.67 -22.01 7.45
CA LEU A 320 0.56 -22.28 8.35
C LEU A 320 -0.70 -22.73 7.60
N ALA A 321 -1.01 -22.13 6.45
CA ALA A 321 -2.15 -22.52 5.63
C ALA A 321 -1.96 -23.93 5.01
N GLN A 322 -0.73 -24.30 4.66
CA GLN A 322 -0.40 -25.59 4.06
C GLN A 322 -0.32 -26.72 5.10
N HIS A 323 0.32 -26.46 6.25
CA HIS A 323 0.72 -27.49 7.20
C HIS A 323 0.00 -27.39 8.55
N GLY A 324 -0.83 -26.36 8.76
CA GLY A 324 -1.53 -26.12 10.02
C GLY A 324 -0.54 -26.04 11.19
N ARG A 325 -0.81 -26.80 12.25
CA ARG A 325 0.05 -26.82 13.44
C ARG A 325 1.41 -27.48 13.24
N ALA A 326 1.60 -28.28 12.18
CA ALA A 326 2.90 -28.89 11.91
C ALA A 326 3.97 -27.83 11.61
N ALA A 327 3.59 -26.67 11.07
CA ALA A 327 4.49 -25.55 10.81
C ALA A 327 5.13 -24.93 12.07
N TYR A 328 4.70 -25.30 13.29
CA TYR A 328 5.35 -24.88 14.54
C TYR A 328 6.44 -25.85 15.03
N VAL A 329 6.41 -27.12 14.61
CA VAL A 329 7.15 -28.21 15.28
C VAL A 329 8.03 -29.03 14.32
N SER A 330 7.72 -29.08 13.02
CA SER A 330 8.37 -29.99 12.06
C SER A 330 9.48 -29.35 11.21
N THR A 331 10.24 -30.19 10.49
CA THR A 331 11.10 -29.79 9.37
C THR A 331 10.37 -28.95 8.33
N ASP A 332 9.05 -29.13 8.20
CA ASP A 332 8.20 -28.40 7.26
C ASP A 332 7.99 -26.94 7.69
N GLY A 333 8.23 -26.62 8.97
CA GLY A 333 8.25 -25.26 9.51
C GLY A 333 9.60 -24.54 9.40
N ALA A 334 10.67 -25.22 8.96
CA ALA A 334 12.02 -24.64 8.98
C ALA A 334 12.13 -23.37 8.12
N ALA A 335 11.50 -23.36 6.94
CA ALA A 335 11.45 -22.17 6.08
C ALA A 335 10.65 -21.01 6.70
N ALA A 336 9.58 -21.31 7.43
CA ALA A 336 8.80 -20.30 8.14
C ALA A 336 9.58 -19.71 9.32
N PHE A 337 10.31 -20.54 10.07
CA PHE A 337 11.21 -20.07 11.13
C PHE A 337 12.34 -19.20 10.57
N ASP A 338 12.94 -19.59 9.44
CA ASP A 338 13.97 -18.78 8.79
C ASP A 338 13.42 -17.43 8.32
N SER A 339 12.22 -17.41 7.75
CA SER A 339 11.50 -16.17 7.39
C SER A 339 11.26 -15.28 8.62
N ALA A 340 10.90 -15.87 9.76
CA ALA A 340 10.72 -15.14 11.01
C ALA A 340 12.06 -14.52 11.47
N ALA A 341 13.15 -15.29 11.44
CA ALA A 341 14.48 -14.79 11.81
C ALA A 341 14.93 -13.64 10.90
N GLN A 342 14.72 -13.75 9.58
CA GLN A 342 15.06 -12.70 8.61
C GLN A 342 14.26 -11.41 8.86
N LEU A 343 12.98 -11.51 9.27
CA LEU A 343 12.21 -10.33 9.67
C LEU A 343 12.79 -9.68 10.93
N VAL A 344 13.13 -10.47 11.96
CA VAL A 344 13.70 -9.95 13.20
C VAL A 344 15.03 -9.22 12.92
N GLU A 345 15.89 -9.80 12.09
CA GLU A 345 17.15 -9.17 11.69
C GLU A 345 16.90 -7.85 10.94
N LEU A 346 15.97 -7.86 9.97
CA LEU A 346 15.60 -6.66 9.21
C LEU A 346 15.13 -5.54 10.13
N LEU A 347 14.24 -5.85 11.08
CA LEU A 347 13.72 -4.86 12.03
C LEU A 347 14.79 -4.40 13.03
N GLY A 348 15.71 -5.28 13.44
CA GLY A 348 16.85 -4.92 14.28
C GLY A 348 17.81 -3.92 13.62
N ARG A 349 17.84 -3.87 12.28
CA ARG A 349 18.61 -2.87 11.51
C ARG A 349 17.91 -1.51 11.42
N VAL A 350 16.61 -1.43 11.71
CA VAL A 350 15.84 -0.18 11.68
C VAL A 350 16.20 0.67 12.90
N ARG A 351 16.98 1.73 12.68
CA ARG A 351 17.31 2.71 13.72
C ARG A 351 16.26 3.80 13.90
N ASN A 352 15.51 4.09 12.84
CA ASN A 352 14.49 5.12 12.82
C ASN A 352 13.19 4.55 12.26
N VAL A 353 12.16 4.51 13.10
CA VAL A 353 10.82 4.03 12.74
C VAL A 353 9.97 5.10 12.04
N ALA A 354 10.45 6.35 11.98
CA ALA A 354 9.77 7.42 11.26
C ALA A 354 9.65 7.04 9.79
N GLY A 355 8.41 6.86 9.34
CA GLY A 355 8.08 6.57 7.96
C GLY A 355 7.97 5.14 7.54
N LEU A 356 8.09 4.22 8.50
CA LEU A 356 7.62 2.87 8.28
C LEU A 356 6.09 2.83 8.30
N ASP A 357 5.53 2.04 7.40
CA ASP A 357 4.10 1.79 7.33
C ASP A 357 3.62 0.98 8.55
N PRO A 358 2.42 1.20 9.10
CA PRO A 358 1.88 0.39 10.20
C PRO A 358 1.87 -1.12 9.90
N MET A 359 1.80 -1.52 8.63
CA MET A 359 1.91 -2.93 8.23
C MET A 359 3.22 -3.58 8.66
N VAL A 360 4.33 -2.84 8.75
CA VAL A 360 5.61 -3.39 9.26
C VAL A 360 5.45 -3.85 10.72
N GLY A 361 4.76 -3.06 11.53
CA GLY A 361 4.47 -3.42 12.93
C GLY A 361 3.50 -4.58 13.05
N LEU A 362 2.49 -4.66 12.17
CA LEU A 362 1.53 -5.76 12.14
C LEU A 362 2.20 -7.08 11.74
N CYS A 363 3.09 -7.06 10.76
CA CYS A 363 3.97 -8.17 10.42
C CYS A 363 4.80 -8.61 11.63
N GLY A 364 5.44 -7.66 12.32
CA GLY A 364 6.20 -7.95 13.55
C GLY A 364 5.35 -8.59 14.65
N MET A 365 4.14 -8.09 14.91
CA MET A 365 3.22 -8.66 15.91
C MET A 365 2.75 -10.08 15.54
N PHE A 366 2.45 -10.33 14.27
CA PHE A 366 2.10 -11.67 13.80
C PHE A 366 3.26 -12.65 13.99
N VAL A 367 4.49 -12.26 13.59
CA VAL A 367 5.68 -13.09 13.75
C VAL A 367 6.03 -13.32 15.22
N LEU A 368 5.82 -12.31 16.08
CA LEU A 368 5.97 -12.46 17.52
C LEU A 368 5.03 -13.53 18.08
N GLY A 369 3.74 -13.50 17.68
CA GLY A 369 2.78 -14.52 18.06
C GLY A 369 3.19 -15.92 17.57
N TYR A 370 3.71 -16.01 16.34
CA TYR A 370 4.22 -17.27 15.77
C TYR A 370 5.40 -17.83 16.58
N LEU A 371 6.41 -17.01 16.89
CA LEU A 371 7.58 -17.40 17.68
C LEU A 371 7.18 -17.82 19.11
N LYS A 372 6.25 -17.10 19.74
CA LYS A 372 5.71 -17.45 21.08
C LYS A 372 5.02 -18.81 21.08
N ARG A 373 4.36 -19.21 19.99
CA ARG A 373 3.75 -20.55 19.86
C ARG A 373 4.75 -21.68 19.65
N ILE A 374 5.92 -21.40 19.06
CA ILE A 374 7.02 -22.38 18.99
C ILE A 374 7.56 -22.64 20.39
N GLY A 375 7.78 -21.59 21.20
CA GLY A 375 7.95 -21.65 22.66
C GLY A 375 9.20 -22.36 23.21
N HIS A 376 10.05 -22.95 22.36
CA HIS A 376 11.17 -23.77 22.81
C HIS A 376 12.49 -23.36 22.13
N GLY A 377 13.59 -23.38 22.88
CA GLY A 377 14.96 -23.15 22.40
C GLY A 377 15.50 -21.74 22.65
N ALA A 378 16.80 -21.64 22.96
CA ALA A 378 17.47 -20.39 23.30
C ALA A 378 17.39 -19.35 22.16
N ARG A 379 17.59 -19.79 20.91
CA ARG A 379 17.48 -18.93 19.72
C ARG A 379 16.08 -18.32 19.56
N THR A 380 15.02 -19.08 19.84
CA THR A 380 13.63 -18.58 19.77
C THR A 380 13.40 -17.47 20.78
N HIS A 381 13.89 -17.62 22.01
CA HIS A 381 13.78 -16.61 23.06
C HIS A 381 14.53 -15.32 22.69
N GLU A 382 15.76 -15.45 22.17
CA GLU A 382 16.54 -14.30 21.71
C GLU A 382 15.81 -13.52 20.60
N LEU A 383 15.23 -14.22 19.62
CA LEU A 383 14.44 -13.59 18.55
C LEU A 383 13.18 -12.90 19.08
N ILE A 384 12.50 -13.49 20.06
CA ILE A 384 11.33 -12.89 20.72
C ILE A 384 11.74 -11.57 21.38
N ASP A 385 12.79 -11.58 22.21
CA ASP A 385 13.25 -10.39 22.94
C ASP A 385 13.62 -9.24 21.98
N GLN A 386 14.36 -9.55 20.91
CA GLN A 386 14.74 -8.57 19.89
C GLN A 386 13.52 -8.00 19.15
N LEU A 387 12.55 -8.85 18.82
CA LEU A 387 11.34 -8.43 18.10
C LEU A 387 10.42 -7.59 18.98
N GLU A 388 10.30 -7.91 20.28
CA GLU A 388 9.51 -7.11 21.23
C GLU A 388 10.03 -5.68 21.34
N VAL A 389 11.36 -5.49 21.38
CA VAL A 389 11.98 -4.16 21.35
C VAL A 389 11.62 -3.42 20.07
N SER A 390 11.73 -4.08 18.92
CA SER A 390 11.44 -3.49 17.60
C SER A 390 9.96 -3.09 17.45
N VAL A 391 9.04 -3.96 17.86
CA VAL A 391 7.58 -3.70 17.85
C VAL A 391 7.23 -2.57 18.82
N ALA A 392 7.85 -2.52 20.00
CA ALA A 392 7.62 -1.44 20.97
C ALA A 392 8.04 -0.07 20.44
N GLN A 393 9.10 0.00 19.62
CA GLN A 393 9.48 1.25 18.94
C GLN A 393 8.44 1.67 17.89
N LEU A 394 7.96 0.73 17.07
CA LEU A 394 6.94 0.99 16.04
C LEU A 394 5.61 1.47 16.64
N ARG A 395 5.21 0.93 17.80
CA ARG A 395 4.01 1.33 18.56
C ARG A 395 3.97 2.83 18.91
N ARG A 396 5.11 3.47 19.08
CA ARG A 396 5.16 4.92 19.38
C ARG A 396 4.68 5.78 18.20
N GLY A 397 4.82 5.28 16.97
CA GLY A 397 4.39 5.99 15.76
C GLY A 397 2.95 5.73 15.35
N HIS A 398 2.38 4.58 15.74
CA HIS A 398 1.12 4.06 15.21
C HIS A 398 0.22 3.54 16.35
N VAL A 399 -0.87 4.25 16.63
CA VAL A 399 -1.81 3.90 17.72
C VAL A 399 -2.44 2.52 17.47
N ILE A 400 -2.68 2.18 16.20
CA ILE A 400 -3.22 0.87 15.79
C ILE A 400 -2.40 -0.33 16.28
N LEU A 401 -1.10 -0.17 16.52
CA LEU A 401 -0.24 -1.23 17.04
C LEU A 401 -0.38 -1.46 18.55
N GLY A 402 -1.16 -0.63 19.25
CA GLY A 402 -1.45 -0.78 20.68
C GLY A 402 -2.52 -1.82 21.01
N ASP A 403 -3.22 -2.36 20.01
CA ASP A 403 -4.24 -3.39 20.21
C ASP A 403 -3.59 -4.77 20.38
N GLY A 404 -3.59 -5.27 21.62
CA GLY A 404 -3.00 -6.56 21.98
C GLY A 404 -3.68 -7.77 21.32
N HIS A 405 -4.90 -7.65 20.82
CA HIS A 405 -5.57 -8.74 20.12
C HIS A 405 -4.93 -9.05 18.76
N LEU A 406 -4.20 -8.10 18.16
CA LEU A 406 -3.59 -8.26 16.84
C LEU A 406 -2.42 -9.26 16.82
N GLU A 407 -1.75 -9.51 17.96
CA GLU A 407 -0.63 -10.48 18.04
C GLU A 407 -1.08 -11.93 17.81
N LEU A 408 -2.33 -12.28 18.14
CA LEU A 408 -2.82 -13.65 18.13
C LEU A 408 -3.96 -13.91 17.13
N ARG A 409 -4.48 -12.85 16.49
CA ARG A 409 -5.74 -12.87 15.74
C ARG A 409 -5.80 -13.86 14.56
N ASP A 410 -4.65 -14.24 14.01
CA ASP A 410 -4.54 -15.03 12.78
C ASP A 410 -3.88 -16.41 12.97
N LEU A 411 -3.52 -16.81 14.20
CA LEU A 411 -2.73 -18.01 14.44
C LEU A 411 -3.62 -19.22 14.87
N PRO A 412 -3.48 -20.42 14.24
CA PRO A 412 -4.29 -21.63 14.49
C PRO A 412 -3.81 -22.57 15.61
#